data_AF-A0A1I2KAV9-F1
#
_entry.id   AF-A0A1I2KAV9-F1
#
_cell.length_a   1.000
_cell.length_b   1.000
_cell.length_c   1.000
_cell.angle_alpha   90.00
_cell.angle_beta   90.00
_cell.angle_gamma   90.00
#
_symmetry.space_group_name_H-M   'P 1'
#
loop_
_entity.id
_entity.type
_entity.pdbx_description
1 polymer ?
#
loop_
_entity_poly.entity_id
_entity_poly.type
_entity_poly.pdbx_seq_one_letter_code
_entity_poly.pdbx_strand_id
1 'polypeptide(L)'
;MMNVYKLALPLLLAWHGLAGAAEPSRISVQTLAAGKEVARIMLPVGQQHTVQVEANQVEQESRGTTHARGNVRVTIRSGGTGGAATTIVGEEIVIKRKVLDARELAAIRALESMGAPGKRDAARDRKELARLKTIVASHGWPGARFAGPELSQNAFTVLMRTPEKELEALLPALREAQVQNDVPGSQLAQAEDRLRVAKGLPQRYGTQLAGSKPAVIEDENALNIRRKMMGLPPMPVSSGQ
;
A
#
# COMPACT_ATOMS: atom_id res chain seq x y z
N MET A 1 21.54 19.99 41.81
CA MET A 1 21.35 21.11 40.87
C MET A 1 20.16 20.78 39.98
N MET A 2 19.10 21.58 40.17
CA MET A 2 17.86 21.79 39.40
C MET A 2 17.25 20.65 38.57
N ASN A 3 16.30 19.99 39.24
CA ASN A 3 15.15 19.30 38.68
C ASN A 3 14.21 20.33 38.04
N VAL A 4 13.97 20.24 36.72
CA VAL A 4 13.03 21.13 36.01
C VAL A 4 11.77 20.35 35.69
N TYR A 5 10.80 20.42 36.60
CA TYR A 5 9.41 20.09 36.31
C TYR A 5 8.86 21.14 35.32
N LYS A 6 8.71 20.80 34.04
CA LYS A 6 7.92 21.61 33.12
C LYS A 6 6.46 21.20 33.26
N LEU A 7 5.66 22.11 33.82
CA LEU A 7 4.21 22.06 33.79
C LEU A 7 3.71 21.82 32.36
N ALA A 8 2.73 20.93 32.24
CA ALA A 8 2.01 20.65 31.01
C ALA A 8 1.34 21.92 30.48
N LEU A 9 1.83 22.42 29.35
CA LEU A 9 1.07 23.28 28.44
C LEU A 9 0.76 22.38 27.23
N PRO A 10 -0.51 22.24 26.79
CA PRO A 10 -0.80 21.55 25.55
C PRO A 10 -0.20 22.41 24.43
N LEU A 11 1.02 22.06 24.00
CA LEU A 11 1.70 22.74 22.93
C LEU A 11 1.02 22.32 21.63
N LEU A 12 0.03 23.10 21.21
CA LEU A 12 -0.55 23.04 19.87
C LEU A 12 0.55 23.36 18.86
N LEU A 13 1.32 22.35 18.47
CA LEU A 13 2.25 22.43 17.36
C LEU A 13 1.46 22.30 16.07
N ALA A 14 0.84 23.41 15.66
CA ALA A 14 0.36 23.56 14.30
C ALA A 14 1.57 23.78 13.39
N TRP A 15 2.01 22.73 12.70
CA TRP A 15 2.97 22.85 11.61
C TRP A 15 2.39 23.74 10.51
N HIS A 16 2.76 25.02 10.52
CA HIS A 16 2.57 25.93 9.39
C HIS A 16 3.91 26.05 8.67
N GLY A 17 4.26 25.02 7.90
CA GLY A 17 5.30 25.14 6.90
C GLY A 17 4.81 26.07 5.79
N LEU A 18 5.50 27.19 5.60
CA LEU A 18 5.38 28.07 4.44
C LEU A 18 5.34 27.26 3.14
N ALA A 19 4.49 27.67 2.21
CA ALA A 19 4.14 27.03 0.95
C ALA A 19 5.31 26.89 -0.05
N GLY A 20 6.34 26.12 0.28
CA GLY A 20 7.17 25.38 -0.67
C GLY A 20 6.62 23.96 -0.77
N ALA A 21 6.57 23.38 -1.98
CA ALA A 21 6.13 22.00 -2.15
C ALA A 21 6.98 21.09 -1.24
N ALA A 22 6.39 20.59 -0.15
CA ALA A 22 7.10 19.74 0.81
C ALA A 22 7.76 18.58 0.06
N GLU A 23 9.06 18.36 0.29
CA GLU A 23 9.81 17.31 -0.40
C GLU A 23 9.06 15.97 -0.30
N PRO A 24 8.92 15.21 -1.41
CA PRO A 24 8.18 13.96 -1.41
C PRO A 24 8.78 13.02 -0.37
N SER A 25 7.95 12.60 0.58
CA SER A 25 8.40 11.87 1.75
C SER A 25 7.46 10.73 2.06
N ARG A 26 8.03 9.67 2.61
CA ARG A 26 7.31 8.56 3.19
C ARG A 26 7.12 8.83 4.67
N ILE A 27 5.87 8.86 5.11
CA ILE A 27 5.52 9.07 6.51
C ILE A 27 4.97 7.76 7.06
N SER A 28 5.50 7.30 8.20
CA SER A 28 4.98 6.17 8.95
C SER A 28 4.56 6.60 10.34
N VAL A 29 3.39 6.15 10.80
CA VAL A 29 2.92 6.32 12.17
C VAL A 29 2.91 4.95 12.83
N GLN A 30 3.75 4.76 13.84
CA GLN A 30 3.95 3.51 14.57
C GLN A 30 3.35 3.65 15.96
N THR A 31 2.43 2.77 16.33
CA THR A 31 1.90 2.68 17.69
C THR A 31 2.69 1.63 18.46
N LEU A 32 3.17 1.99 19.64
CA LEU A 32 3.95 1.12 20.50
C LEU A 32 3.16 0.79 21.77
N ALA A 33 3.37 -0.43 22.28
CA ALA A 33 2.93 -0.86 23.61
C ALA A 33 4.16 -1.42 24.35
N ALA A 34 4.50 -0.82 25.50
CA ALA A 34 5.69 -1.16 26.27
C ALA A 34 6.97 -1.20 25.41
N GLY A 35 7.17 -0.19 24.54
CA GLY A 35 8.32 -0.09 23.65
C GLY A 35 8.32 -1.04 22.44
N LYS A 36 7.30 -1.88 22.26
CA LYS A 36 7.18 -2.78 21.09
C LYS A 36 6.15 -2.25 20.10
N GLU A 37 6.50 -2.22 18.82
CA GLU A 37 5.55 -1.86 17.75
C GLU A 37 4.40 -2.86 17.70
N VAL A 38 3.18 -2.37 17.88
CA VAL A 38 1.94 -3.16 17.79
C VAL A 38 1.12 -2.82 16.55
N ALA A 39 1.32 -1.63 15.98
CA ALA A 39 0.70 -1.23 14.73
C ALA A 39 1.58 -0.23 13.97
N ARG A 40 1.46 -0.23 12.64
CA ARG A 40 2.06 0.79 11.78
C ARG A 40 1.15 1.14 10.62
N ILE A 41 0.96 2.43 10.40
CA ILE A 41 0.29 2.98 9.24
C ILE A 41 1.31 3.73 8.39
N MET A 42 1.30 3.48 7.08
CA MET A 42 2.09 4.23 6.11
C MET A 42 1.16 5.21 5.42
N LEU A 43 1.54 6.49 5.38
CA LEU A 43 0.74 7.47 4.64
C LEU A 43 1.04 7.35 3.13
N PRO A 44 0.01 7.45 2.27
CA PRO A 44 0.19 7.43 0.82
C PRO A 44 1.21 8.48 0.36
N VAL A 45 2.17 8.06 -0.45
CA VAL A 45 3.13 8.97 -1.09
C VAL A 45 2.41 9.78 -2.19
N GLY A 46 2.74 11.06 -2.34
CA GLY A 46 2.19 11.92 -3.40
C GLY A 46 0.99 12.78 -2.99
N GLN A 47 0.24 12.38 -1.95
CA GLN A 47 -0.75 13.24 -1.31
C GLN A 47 -0.07 14.13 -0.25
N GLN A 48 -0.46 15.40 -0.17
CA GLN A 48 -0.06 16.23 0.96
C GLN A 48 -0.82 15.76 2.20
N HIS A 49 -0.11 15.40 3.27
CA HIS A 49 -0.71 15.09 4.55
C HIS A 49 -0.31 16.14 5.56
N THR A 50 -1.28 16.60 6.36
CA THR A 50 -0.99 17.32 7.60
C THR A 50 -1.09 16.34 8.74
N VAL A 51 -0.08 16.32 9.60
CA VAL A 51 -0.02 15.45 10.78
C VAL A 51 0.08 16.34 12.01
N GLN A 52 -0.94 16.30 12.85
CA GLN A 52 -1.00 17.01 14.12
C GLN A 52 -0.82 16.00 15.26
N VAL A 53 -0.03 16.35 16.27
CA VAL A 53 0.35 15.47 17.38
C VAL A 53 0.06 16.19 18.69
N GLU A 54 -0.74 15.57 19.53
CA GLU A 54 -1.03 16.00 20.90
C GLU A 54 -0.63 14.88 21.85
N ALA A 55 0.13 15.19 22.90
CA ALA A 55 0.57 14.21 23.91
C ALA A 55 1.06 14.93 25.17
N ASN A 56 1.23 14.18 26.26
CA ASN A 56 1.87 14.68 27.48
C ASN A 56 3.34 15.03 27.24
N GLN A 57 4.04 14.25 26.39
CA GLN A 57 5.42 14.47 26.01
C GLN A 57 5.60 14.26 24.50
N VAL A 58 6.31 15.18 23.84
CA VAL A 58 6.68 15.09 22.42
C VAL A 58 8.16 15.43 22.27
N GLU A 59 8.93 14.46 21.80
CA GLU A 59 10.36 14.58 21.51
C GLU A 59 10.56 14.54 19.99
N GLN A 60 11.27 15.52 19.44
CA GLN A 60 11.71 15.46 18.04
C GLN A 60 13.14 14.96 18.01
N GLU A 61 13.32 13.77 17.45
CA GLU A 61 14.63 13.25 17.15
C GLU A 61 15.16 13.84 15.83
N SER A 62 16.48 13.80 15.64
CA SER A 62 17.11 14.20 14.38
C SER A 62 16.51 13.44 13.19
N ARG A 63 16.49 14.08 12.00
CA ARG A 63 16.07 13.48 10.72
C ARG A 63 14.58 13.10 10.60
N GLY A 64 13.68 13.88 11.21
CA GLY A 64 12.25 13.79 10.92
C GLY A 64 11.51 12.67 11.66
N THR A 65 12.02 12.24 12.82
CA THR A 65 11.32 11.33 13.72
C THR A 65 10.73 12.11 14.89
N THR A 66 9.45 11.90 15.18
CA THR A 66 8.75 12.48 16.32
C THR A 66 8.27 11.36 17.22
N HIS A 67 8.69 11.36 18.47
CA HIS A 67 8.30 10.41 19.49
C HIS A 67 7.33 11.08 20.46
N ALA A 68 6.09 10.61 20.55
CA ALA A 68 5.08 11.11 21.46
C ALA A 68 4.73 10.06 22.52
N ARG A 69 4.57 10.48 23.78
CA ARG A 69 4.23 9.62 24.93
C ARG A 69 3.17 10.24 25.84
N GLY A 70 2.29 9.39 26.36
CA GLY A 70 1.20 9.70 27.29
C GLY A 70 0.02 10.39 26.63
N ASN A 71 -1.16 9.75 26.67
CA ASN A 71 -2.41 10.27 26.08
C ASN A 71 -2.25 10.79 24.65
N VAL A 72 -1.50 10.06 23.82
CA VAL A 72 -1.15 10.52 22.49
C VAL A 72 -2.36 10.50 21.57
N ARG A 73 -2.57 11.58 20.84
CA ARG A 73 -3.53 11.73 19.74
C ARG A 73 -2.81 12.27 18.51
N VAL A 74 -2.77 11.48 17.45
CA VAL A 74 -2.23 11.86 16.14
C VAL A 74 -3.38 12.02 15.17
N THR A 75 -3.59 13.23 14.66
CA THR A 75 -4.61 13.54 13.66
C THR A 75 -3.94 13.72 12.30
N ILE A 76 -4.27 12.85 11.37
CA ILE A 76 -3.79 12.91 9.98
C ILE A 76 -4.93 13.42 9.11
N ARG A 77 -4.70 14.50 8.36
CA ARG A 77 -5.59 14.93 7.29
C ARG A 77 -4.89 14.83 5.95
N SER A 78 -5.48 14.08 5.02
CA SER A 78 -5.03 14.09 3.63
C SER A 78 -5.55 15.34 2.91
N GLY A 79 -4.72 15.92 2.05
CA GLY A 79 -5.01 17.13 1.29
C GLY A 79 -6.02 16.88 0.17
N GLY A 80 -7.07 17.71 0.13
CA GLY A 80 -8.18 17.65 -0.81
C GLY A 80 -9.45 18.28 -0.20
N THR A 81 -10.36 18.79 -1.03
CA THR A 81 -11.64 19.35 -0.56
C THR A 81 -12.48 18.26 0.10
N GLY A 82 -12.65 18.34 1.44
CA GLY A 82 -13.38 17.36 2.24
C GLY A 82 -12.55 16.19 2.78
N GLY A 83 -11.21 16.31 2.84
CA GLY A 83 -10.32 15.26 3.32
C GLY A 83 -10.69 14.71 4.70
N ALA A 84 -11.04 13.42 4.76
CA ALA A 84 -11.34 12.74 6.01
C ALA A 84 -10.13 12.79 6.96
N ALA A 85 -10.37 13.22 8.20
CA ALA A 85 -9.36 13.20 9.25
C ALA A 85 -9.35 11.81 9.90
N THR A 86 -8.19 11.17 9.93
CA THR A 86 -7.99 9.92 10.70
C THR A 86 -7.27 10.27 11.99
N THR A 87 -7.84 9.85 13.12
CA THR A 87 -7.22 10.04 14.44
C THR A 87 -6.73 8.69 14.96
N ILE A 88 -5.45 8.65 15.35
CA ILE A 88 -4.81 7.50 16.00
C ILE A 88 -4.54 7.90 17.44
N VAL A 89 -4.91 7.05 18.39
CA VAL A 89 -4.66 7.26 19.82
C VAL A 89 -3.82 6.14 20.40
N GLY A 90 -3.04 6.43 21.43
CA GLY A 90 -2.23 5.43 22.13
C GLY A 90 -1.39 6.03 23.25
N GLU A 91 -0.69 5.16 23.99
CA GLU A 91 0.24 5.58 25.04
C GLU A 91 1.59 6.05 24.47
N GLU A 92 2.05 5.44 23.38
CA GLU A 92 3.32 5.75 22.74
C GLU A 92 3.17 5.65 21.23
N ILE A 93 3.51 6.73 20.51
CA ILE A 93 3.46 6.78 19.05
C ILE A 93 4.73 7.41 18.50
N VAL A 94 5.31 6.76 17.50
CA VAL A 94 6.48 7.27 16.76
C VAL A 94 6.08 7.58 15.33
N ILE A 95 6.30 8.81 14.90
CA ILE A 95 6.07 9.26 13.53
C ILE A 95 7.43 9.43 12.87
N LYS A 96 7.66 8.75 11.74
CA LYS A 96 8.90 8.87 10.97
C LYS A 96 8.60 9.46 9.61
N ARG A 97 9.32 10.51 9.24
CA ARG A 97 9.31 11.11 7.90
C ARG A 97 10.65 10.86 7.24
N LYS A 98 10.65 10.03 6.20
CA LYS A 98 11.82 9.81 5.33
C LYS A 98 11.60 10.56 4.02
N VAL A 99 12.46 11.51 3.69
CA VAL A 99 12.52 12.09 2.33
C VAL A 99 12.92 10.99 1.35
N LEU A 100 12.20 10.88 0.24
CA LEU A 100 12.50 9.85 -0.76
C LEU A 100 13.83 10.15 -1.44
N ASP A 101 14.66 9.11 -1.58
CA ASP A 101 15.88 9.23 -2.38
C ASP A 101 15.58 9.29 -3.88
N ALA A 102 16.60 9.56 -4.70
CA ALA A 102 16.45 9.71 -6.14
C ALA A 102 15.90 8.45 -6.84
N ARG A 103 16.21 7.25 -6.32
CA ARG A 103 15.73 5.98 -6.89
C ARG A 103 14.26 5.76 -6.52
N GLU A 104 13.90 6.00 -5.26
CA GLU A 104 12.52 5.94 -4.79
C GLU A 104 11.63 6.93 -5.55
N LEU A 105 12.09 8.17 -5.72
CA LEU A 105 11.35 9.19 -6.46
C LEU A 105 11.16 8.80 -7.94
N ALA A 106 12.19 8.23 -8.58
CA ALA A 106 12.08 7.73 -9.94
C ALA A 106 11.08 6.58 -10.06
N ALA A 107 11.05 5.66 -9.08
CA ALA A 107 10.07 4.58 -9.02
C ALA A 107 8.64 5.11 -8.88
N ILE A 108 8.40 6.06 -7.98
CA ILE A 108 7.08 6.70 -7.80
C ILE A 108 6.60 7.35 -9.09
N ARG A 109 7.44 8.17 -9.74
CA ARG A 109 7.12 8.80 -11.03
C ARG A 109 6.84 7.79 -12.14
N ALA A 110 7.56 6.68 -12.15
CA ALA A 110 7.32 5.60 -13.11
C ALA A 110 5.93 4.98 -12.90
N LEU A 111 5.53 4.73 -11.65
CA LEU A 111 4.20 4.19 -11.30
C LEU A 111 3.07 5.18 -11.60
N GLU A 112 3.29 6.48 -11.37
CA GLU A 112 2.35 7.54 -11.79
C GLU A 112 2.13 7.49 -13.32
N SER A 113 3.21 7.38 -14.08
CA SER A 113 3.13 7.32 -15.56
C SER A 113 2.38 6.09 -16.09
N MET A 114 2.36 4.98 -15.35
CA MET A 114 1.62 3.76 -15.72
C MET A 114 0.09 3.98 -15.65
N GLY A 115 -0.38 4.83 -14.74
CA GLY A 115 -1.80 5.18 -14.61
C GLY A 115 -2.26 6.28 -15.57
N ALA A 116 -1.34 6.98 -16.23
CA ALA A 116 -1.65 8.15 -17.05
C ALA A 116 -2.60 7.79 -18.23
N PRO A 117 -3.58 8.65 -18.55
CA PRO A 117 -4.45 8.46 -19.70
C PRO A 117 -3.66 8.51 -21.02
N GLY A 118 -4.24 7.96 -22.09
CA GLY A 118 -3.66 8.02 -23.44
C GLY A 118 -3.74 6.69 -24.17
N LYS A 119 -3.27 6.69 -25.43
CA LYS A 119 -3.24 5.49 -26.28
C LYS A 119 -2.46 4.37 -25.57
N ARG A 120 -3.04 3.17 -25.62
CA ARG A 120 -2.41 1.95 -25.14
C ARG A 120 -2.09 1.09 -26.36
N ASP A 121 -0.82 0.73 -26.49
CA ASP A 121 -0.31 -0.11 -27.56
C ASP A 121 0.83 -1.00 -27.03
N ALA A 122 1.28 -1.94 -27.86
CA ALA A 122 2.33 -2.88 -27.49
C ALA A 122 3.66 -2.19 -27.11
N ALA A 123 3.95 -1.01 -27.66
CA ALA A 123 5.18 -0.29 -27.33
C ALA A 123 5.12 0.30 -25.92
N ARG A 124 3.98 0.89 -25.55
CA ARG A 124 3.72 1.37 -24.18
C ARG A 124 3.77 0.22 -23.18
N ASP A 125 3.12 -0.90 -23.47
CA ASP A 125 3.03 -2.05 -22.56
C ASP A 125 4.42 -2.65 -22.28
N ARG A 126 5.27 -2.77 -23.31
CA ARG A 126 6.67 -3.19 -23.13
C ARG A 126 7.47 -2.22 -22.25
N LYS A 127 7.29 -0.92 -22.44
CA LYS A 127 8.00 0.12 -21.67
C LYS A 127 7.57 0.13 -20.20
N GLU A 128 6.27 0.01 -19.93
CA GLU A 128 5.72 -0.06 -18.58
C GLU A 128 6.15 -1.33 -17.86
N LEU A 129 6.12 -2.47 -18.54
CA LEU A 129 6.64 -3.74 -18.02
C LEU A 129 8.13 -3.64 -17.66
N ALA A 130 8.96 -3.10 -18.55
CA ALA A 130 10.39 -2.94 -18.27
C ALA A 130 10.63 -2.10 -17.00
N ARG A 131 9.87 -1.01 -16.83
CA ARG A 131 9.94 -0.17 -15.62
C ARG A 131 9.46 -0.91 -14.38
N LEU A 132 8.36 -1.65 -14.48
CA LEU A 132 7.84 -2.46 -13.36
C LEU A 132 8.88 -3.49 -12.91
N LYS A 133 9.55 -4.17 -13.84
CA LYS A 133 10.63 -5.12 -13.53
C LYS A 133 11.78 -4.44 -12.79
N THR A 134 12.20 -3.25 -13.21
CA THR A 134 13.25 -2.47 -12.52
C THR A 134 12.84 -2.10 -11.09
N ILE A 135 11.58 -1.68 -10.90
CA ILE A 135 11.04 -1.35 -9.58
C ILE A 135 11.04 -2.60 -8.69
N VAL A 136 10.48 -3.71 -9.19
CA VAL A 136 10.39 -4.98 -8.44
C VAL A 136 11.78 -5.50 -8.05
N ALA A 137 12.75 -5.42 -8.96
CA ALA A 137 14.13 -5.83 -8.67
C ALA A 137 14.82 -4.95 -7.61
N SER A 138 14.45 -3.67 -7.51
CA SER A 138 15.13 -2.71 -6.60
C SER A 138 14.44 -2.55 -5.25
N HIS A 139 13.12 -2.73 -5.22
CA HIS A 139 12.27 -2.35 -4.09
C HIS A 139 11.30 -3.45 -3.65
N GLY A 140 11.28 -4.61 -4.32
CA GLY A 140 10.21 -5.58 -4.18
C GLY A 140 8.93 -5.10 -4.86
N TRP A 141 7.82 -5.81 -4.66
CA TRP A 141 6.54 -5.40 -5.24
C TRP A 141 6.12 -4.03 -4.70
N PRO A 142 5.75 -3.05 -5.56
CA PRO A 142 5.41 -1.70 -5.13
C PRO A 142 3.99 -1.62 -4.54
N GLY A 143 3.80 -2.26 -3.38
CA GLY A 143 2.55 -2.27 -2.62
C GLY A 143 2.19 -0.93 -2.00
N ALA A 144 1.09 -0.91 -1.23
CA ALA A 144 0.53 0.31 -0.65
C ALA A 144 1.49 1.05 0.30
N ARG A 145 2.37 0.34 1.01
CA ARG A 145 3.37 0.92 1.92
C ARG A 145 4.49 1.64 1.19
N PHE A 146 4.84 1.16 0.00
CA PHE A 146 5.87 1.79 -0.83
C PHE A 146 5.31 2.92 -1.69
N ALA A 147 4.21 2.64 -2.41
CA ALA A 147 3.68 3.49 -3.47
C ALA A 147 2.33 4.14 -3.16
N GLY A 148 1.64 3.73 -2.10
CA GLY A 148 0.23 4.05 -1.90
C GLY A 148 -0.70 3.16 -2.74
N PRO A 149 -2.00 3.10 -2.39
CA PRO A 149 -2.94 2.15 -2.99
C PRO A 149 -3.17 2.39 -4.49
N GLU A 150 -3.22 3.66 -4.91
CA GLU A 150 -3.44 4.03 -6.32
C GLU A 150 -2.27 3.60 -7.22
N LEU A 151 -1.04 3.93 -6.83
CA LEU A 151 0.14 3.56 -7.62
C LEU A 151 0.41 2.05 -7.57
N SER A 152 0.11 1.39 -6.45
CA SER A 152 0.12 -0.08 -6.37
C SER A 152 -0.89 -0.70 -7.33
N GLN A 153 -2.08 -0.11 -7.49
CA GLN A 153 -3.07 -0.56 -8.46
C GLN A 153 -2.59 -0.35 -9.91
N ASN A 154 -1.84 0.72 -10.19
CA ASN A 154 -1.22 0.93 -11.51
C ASN A 154 -0.22 -0.19 -11.83
N ALA A 155 0.65 -0.57 -10.89
CA ALA A 155 1.55 -1.70 -11.04
C ALA A 155 0.81 -3.01 -11.31
N PHE A 156 -0.25 -3.29 -10.56
CA PHE A 156 -1.07 -4.48 -10.76
C PHE A 156 -1.74 -4.51 -12.15
N THR A 157 -2.25 -3.37 -12.60
CA THR A 157 -2.85 -3.22 -13.93
C THR A 157 -1.84 -3.48 -15.06
N VAL A 158 -0.58 -3.11 -14.85
CA VAL A 158 0.50 -3.46 -15.79
C VAL A 158 0.73 -4.97 -15.77
N LEU A 159 0.89 -5.58 -14.59
CA LEU A 159 1.09 -7.03 -14.43
C LEU A 159 0.04 -7.87 -15.16
N MET A 160 -1.24 -7.52 -15.01
CA MET A 160 -2.35 -8.28 -15.63
C MET A 160 -2.36 -8.23 -17.16
N ARG A 161 -1.62 -7.32 -17.78
CA ARG A 161 -1.47 -7.20 -19.24
C ARG A 161 -0.17 -7.82 -19.76
N THR A 162 0.70 -8.30 -18.88
CA THR A 162 2.00 -8.86 -19.28
C THR A 162 1.86 -10.23 -19.92
N PRO A 163 2.79 -10.62 -20.81
CA PRO A 163 2.89 -12.00 -21.27
C PRO A 163 3.04 -12.98 -20.11
N GLU A 164 2.58 -14.22 -20.29
CA GLU A 164 2.53 -15.25 -19.24
C GLU A 164 3.88 -15.49 -18.56
N LYS A 165 4.95 -15.57 -19.36
CA LYS A 165 6.33 -15.72 -18.85
C LYS A 165 6.73 -14.61 -17.88
N GLU A 166 6.28 -13.38 -18.13
CA GLU A 166 6.62 -12.21 -17.33
C GLU A 166 5.71 -12.11 -16.09
N LEU A 167 4.42 -12.48 -16.23
CA LEU A 167 3.53 -12.66 -15.09
C LEU A 167 4.11 -13.68 -14.10
N GLU A 168 4.52 -14.84 -14.61
CA GLU A 168 5.11 -15.90 -13.79
C GLU A 168 6.38 -15.45 -13.05
N ALA A 169 7.24 -14.68 -13.72
CA ALA A 169 8.46 -14.15 -13.12
C ALA A 169 8.20 -13.11 -12.01
N LEU A 170 7.12 -12.33 -12.11
CA LEU A 170 6.76 -11.29 -11.14
C LEU A 170 5.86 -11.78 -10.00
N LEU A 171 5.18 -12.91 -10.18
CA LEU A 171 4.22 -13.47 -9.22
C LEU A 171 4.81 -13.72 -7.82
N PRO A 172 6.06 -14.20 -7.65
CA PRO A 172 6.66 -14.35 -6.32
C PRO A 172 6.70 -13.04 -5.51
N ALA A 173 7.03 -11.92 -6.13
CA ALA A 173 7.07 -10.63 -5.45
C ALA A 173 5.66 -10.17 -5.01
N LEU A 174 4.64 -10.43 -5.85
CA LEU A 174 3.24 -10.15 -5.48
C LEU A 174 2.78 -11.02 -4.30
N ARG A 175 3.17 -12.30 -4.26
CA ARG A 175 2.88 -13.20 -3.12
C ARG A 175 3.50 -12.69 -1.83
N GLU A 176 4.77 -12.30 -1.88
CA GLU A 176 5.48 -11.75 -0.71
C GLU A 176 4.78 -10.49 -0.18
N ALA A 177 4.41 -9.56 -1.06
CA ALA A 177 3.64 -8.38 -0.67
C ALA A 177 2.27 -8.73 -0.08
N GLN A 178 1.60 -9.77 -0.59
CA GLN A 178 0.30 -10.19 -0.06
C GLN A 178 0.42 -10.78 1.35
N VAL A 179 1.46 -11.59 1.61
CA VAL A 179 1.75 -12.12 2.96
C VAL A 179 1.94 -10.97 3.97
N GLN A 180 2.53 -9.86 3.52
CA GLN A 180 2.70 -8.65 4.32
C GLN A 180 1.45 -7.75 4.39
N ASN A 181 0.32 -8.19 3.83
CA ASN A 181 -0.91 -7.41 3.65
C ASN A 181 -0.68 -6.06 2.93
N ASP A 182 0.33 -6.00 2.07
CA ASP A 182 0.71 -4.79 1.34
C ASP A 182 0.01 -4.69 -0.04
N VAL A 183 -0.68 -5.76 -0.44
CA VAL A 183 -1.60 -5.80 -1.58
C VAL A 183 -2.90 -6.53 -1.22
N PRO A 184 -4.04 -6.19 -1.85
CA PRO A 184 -5.27 -6.94 -1.67
C PRO A 184 -5.13 -8.42 -2.08
N GLY A 185 -5.70 -9.33 -1.29
CA GLY A 185 -5.75 -10.76 -1.64
C GLY A 185 -6.44 -11.00 -2.99
N SER A 186 -7.43 -10.20 -3.34
CA SER A 186 -8.14 -10.26 -4.63
C SER A 186 -7.22 -10.03 -5.84
N GLN A 187 -6.15 -9.24 -5.70
CA GLN A 187 -5.16 -9.03 -6.77
C GLN A 187 -4.31 -10.29 -6.98
N LEU A 188 -3.82 -10.90 -5.90
CA LEU A 188 -3.07 -12.16 -6.00
C LEU A 188 -3.94 -13.29 -6.57
N ALA A 189 -5.20 -13.40 -6.13
CA ALA A 189 -6.13 -14.41 -6.65
C ALA A 189 -6.33 -14.29 -8.18
N GLN A 190 -6.49 -13.07 -8.68
CA GLN A 190 -6.61 -12.79 -10.12
C GLN A 190 -5.35 -13.16 -10.90
N ALA A 191 -4.17 -12.80 -10.39
CA ALA A 191 -2.90 -13.09 -11.04
C ALA A 191 -2.61 -14.61 -11.10
N GLU A 192 -2.88 -15.32 -10.01
CA GLU A 192 -2.74 -16.79 -9.92
C GLU A 192 -3.66 -17.50 -10.91
N ASP A 193 -4.95 -17.18 -10.90
CA ASP A 193 -5.91 -17.83 -11.80
C ASP A 193 -5.61 -17.50 -13.26
N ARG A 194 -5.21 -16.25 -13.58
CA ARG A 194 -4.79 -15.88 -14.94
C ARG A 194 -3.65 -16.78 -15.43
N LEU A 195 -2.62 -16.98 -14.62
CA LEU A 195 -1.49 -17.84 -14.98
C LEU A 195 -1.90 -19.30 -15.11
N ARG A 196 -2.78 -19.79 -14.23
CA ARG A 196 -3.26 -21.17 -14.27
C ARG A 196 -4.09 -21.45 -15.51
N VAL A 197 -5.05 -20.59 -15.83
CA VAL A 197 -5.88 -20.72 -17.03
C VAL A 197 -5.04 -20.68 -18.30
N ALA A 198 -4.05 -19.77 -18.36
CA ALA A 198 -3.09 -19.72 -19.47
C ALA A 198 -2.32 -21.04 -19.66
N LYS A 199 -2.01 -21.74 -18.57
CA LYS A 199 -1.36 -23.06 -18.58
C LYS A 199 -2.32 -24.24 -18.77
N GLY A 200 -3.60 -23.99 -19.02
CA GLY A 200 -4.63 -25.04 -19.14
C GLY A 200 -4.95 -25.74 -17.82
N LEU A 201 -4.58 -25.14 -16.67
CA LEU A 201 -4.84 -25.68 -15.34
C LEU A 201 -6.15 -25.13 -14.78
N PRO A 202 -6.91 -25.92 -14.00
CA PRO A 202 -8.08 -25.44 -13.27
C PRO A 202 -7.71 -24.26 -12.36
N GLN A 203 -8.53 -23.22 -12.29
CA GLN A 203 -8.29 -22.05 -11.45
C GLN A 203 -8.67 -22.31 -9.98
N ARG A 204 -8.08 -21.55 -9.04
CA ARG A 204 -8.24 -21.78 -7.59
C ARG A 204 -9.33 -20.91 -6.99
N TYR A 205 -9.49 -19.69 -7.50
CA TYR A 205 -10.37 -18.68 -6.92
C TYR A 205 -11.55 -18.32 -7.81
N GLY A 206 -11.58 -18.76 -9.07
CA GLY A 206 -12.71 -18.52 -9.96
C GLY A 206 -12.79 -17.08 -10.45
N THR A 207 -11.64 -16.43 -10.66
CA THR A 207 -11.59 -15.02 -11.07
C THR A 207 -11.56 -14.82 -12.59
N GLN A 208 -11.22 -15.86 -13.36
CA GLN A 208 -11.18 -15.82 -14.82
C GLN A 208 -12.45 -16.40 -15.43
N LEU A 209 -12.90 -15.80 -16.53
CA LEU A 209 -14.08 -16.22 -17.27
C LEU A 209 -13.68 -16.89 -18.60
N ALA A 210 -14.41 -17.94 -18.97
CA ALA A 210 -14.45 -18.54 -20.29
C ALA A 210 -15.83 -18.23 -20.92
N GLY A 211 -15.90 -17.18 -21.74
CA GLY A 211 -17.18 -16.61 -22.18
C GLY A 211 -17.90 -15.94 -21.01
N SER A 212 -19.12 -16.38 -20.70
CA SER A 212 -19.93 -15.85 -19.59
C SER A 212 -19.82 -16.64 -18.29
N LYS A 213 -19.14 -17.80 -18.31
CA LYS A 213 -18.98 -18.68 -17.15
C LYS A 213 -17.54 -18.63 -16.62
N PRO A 214 -17.29 -18.93 -15.34
CA PRO A 214 -15.93 -19.17 -14.87
C PRO A 214 -15.25 -20.28 -15.67
N ALA A 215 -13.95 -20.15 -15.94
CA ALA A 215 -13.13 -21.28 -16.40
C ALA A 215 -13.11 -22.40 -15.34
N VAL A 216 -12.71 -23.62 -15.72
CA VAL A 216 -12.71 -24.81 -14.85
C VAL A 216 -12.06 -24.53 -13.49
N ILE A 217 -12.75 -24.86 -12.40
CA ILE A 217 -12.31 -24.60 -11.02
C ILE A 217 -11.79 -25.92 -10.41
N GLU A 218 -10.67 -25.86 -9.69
CA GLU A 218 -10.00 -27.03 -9.12
C GLU A 218 -10.89 -27.80 -8.12
N ASP A 219 -11.59 -27.08 -7.25
CA ASP A 219 -12.48 -27.65 -6.23
C ASP A 219 -13.56 -26.63 -5.88
N GLU A 220 -14.78 -26.84 -6.37
CA GLU A 220 -15.92 -25.93 -6.13
C GLU A 220 -16.40 -25.94 -4.68
N ASN A 221 -16.20 -27.04 -3.94
CA ASN A 221 -16.69 -27.18 -2.57
C ASN A 221 -15.92 -26.28 -1.60
N ALA A 222 -14.59 -26.21 -1.72
CA ALA A 222 -13.76 -25.32 -0.90
C ALA A 222 -13.50 -23.94 -1.51
N LEU A 223 -14.09 -23.64 -2.68
CA LEU A 223 -13.92 -22.36 -3.39
C LEU A 223 -14.25 -21.16 -2.52
N ASN A 224 -15.43 -21.15 -1.89
CA ASN A 224 -15.88 -19.99 -1.12
C ASN A 224 -15.05 -19.78 0.16
N ILE A 225 -14.44 -20.84 0.70
CA ILE A 225 -13.47 -20.73 1.80
C ILE A 225 -12.21 -20.00 1.31
N ARG A 226 -11.64 -20.44 0.18
CA ARG A 226 -10.47 -19.79 -0.42
C ARG A 226 -10.74 -18.33 -0.81
N ARG A 227 -11.91 -18.05 -1.37
CA ARG A 227 -12.34 -16.68 -1.74
C ARG A 227 -12.45 -15.78 -0.51
N LYS A 228 -13.05 -16.26 0.57
CA LYS A 228 -13.13 -15.52 1.84
C LYS A 228 -11.76 -15.16 2.38
N MET A 229 -10.79 -16.08 2.35
CA MET A 229 -9.41 -15.82 2.81
C MET A 229 -8.71 -14.73 1.97
N MET A 230 -9.10 -14.55 0.71
CA MET A 230 -8.54 -13.54 -0.19
C MET A 230 -9.37 -12.24 -0.24
N GLY A 231 -10.42 -12.12 0.59
CA GLY A 231 -11.32 -10.95 0.58
C GLY A 231 -12.20 -10.87 -0.66
N LEU A 232 -12.43 -11.99 -1.35
CA LEU A 232 -13.34 -12.07 -2.50
C LEU A 232 -14.78 -12.42 -2.03
N PRO A 233 -15.82 -11.86 -2.67
CA PRO A 233 -17.20 -12.26 -2.40
C PRO A 233 -17.42 -13.73 -2.77
N PRO A 234 -18.33 -14.47 -2.12
CA PRO A 234 -18.63 -15.85 -2.51
C PRO A 234 -19.17 -15.90 -3.95
N MET A 235 -18.89 -16.99 -4.67
CA MET A 235 -19.60 -17.28 -5.93
C MET A 235 -20.91 -17.99 -5.62
N PRO A 236 -21.98 -17.71 -6.38
CA PRO A 236 -23.20 -18.51 -6.34
C PRO A 236 -22.80 -19.96 -6.58
N VAL A 237 -23.33 -20.87 -5.77
CA VAL A 237 -23.26 -22.29 -6.09
C VAL A 237 -23.97 -22.47 -7.44
N SER A 238 -23.23 -22.93 -8.45
CA SER A 238 -23.84 -23.49 -9.64
C SER A 238 -24.67 -24.67 -9.17
N SER A 239 -25.99 -24.49 -9.06
CA SER A 239 -26.92 -25.60 -8.94
C SER A 239 -26.62 -26.52 -10.11
N GLY A 240 -26.03 -27.68 -9.84
CA GLY A 240 -25.68 -28.61 -10.90
C GLY A 240 -26.90 -28.95 -11.74
N GLN A 241 -26.82 -28.67 -13.05
CA GLN A 241 -27.38 -29.41 -14.18
C GLN A 241 -27.10 -28.66 -15.49
#